data_AF-A0A929PI80-F1
#
_entry.id   AF-A0A929PI80-F1
#
_cell.length_a   1.000
_cell.length_b   1.000
_cell.length_c   1.000
_cell.angle_alpha   90.00
_cell.angle_beta   90.00
_cell.angle_gamma   90.00
#
_symmetry.space_group_name_H-M   'P 1'
#
loop_
_entity.id
_entity.type
_entity.pdbx_description
1 polymer ?
#
loop_
_entity_poly.entity_id
_entity_poly.type
_entity_poly.pdbx_seq_one_letter_code
_entity_poly.pdbx_strand_id
1 'polypeptide(L)'
;MKKKKCEVKETMDKNSDWKEGLARERKEKDNSFAMHRQSPIPPGERAKFKGLEYYPPNADYRFELELHEHGDKKLLQIEDTGGNIRDFLRWAEFRFKVGNEECTLQAYKSDPREERLFI
;
A
#
# COMPACT_ATOMS: atom_id res chain seq x y z
N MET A 1 29.12 -18.36 34.63
CA MET A 1 29.37 -16.89 34.72
C MET A 1 29.95 -16.40 33.40
N LYS A 2 29.66 -15.13 33.04
CA LYS A 2 29.99 -14.36 31.81
C LYS A 2 29.14 -14.73 30.58
N LYS A 3 27.94 -14.16 30.38
CA LYS A 3 27.54 -12.79 29.92
C LYS A 3 28.06 -12.40 28.51
N LYS A 4 27.09 -12.37 27.58
CA LYS A 4 26.82 -11.41 26.50
C LYS A 4 28.01 -10.67 25.83
N LYS A 5 28.13 -10.89 24.52
CA LYS A 5 28.44 -9.86 23.53
C LYS A 5 27.54 -10.19 22.32
N CYS A 6 26.27 -9.79 22.35
CA CYS A 6 25.80 -8.64 21.58
C CYS A 6 26.59 -8.44 20.28
N GLU A 7 26.28 -9.26 19.28
CA GLU A 7 26.55 -8.95 17.88
C GLU A 7 25.24 -8.45 17.26
N VAL A 8 24.76 -7.33 17.80
CA VAL A 8 23.66 -6.55 17.24
C VAL A 8 24.32 -5.50 16.35
N LYS A 9 24.85 -5.93 15.20
CA LYS A 9 25.38 -5.02 14.17
C LYS A 9 25.30 -5.66 12.77
N GLU A 10 24.09 -6.03 12.32
CA GLU A 10 23.90 -6.39 10.91
C GLU A 10 22.47 -6.21 10.39
N THR A 11 21.67 -5.32 10.99
CA THR A 11 20.33 -4.94 10.47
C THR A 11 20.15 -3.44 10.29
N MET A 12 21.22 -2.66 10.43
CA MET A 12 21.21 -1.21 10.29
C MET A 12 21.70 -0.76 8.90
N ASP A 13 21.11 -1.28 7.81
CA ASP A 13 21.25 -0.66 6.47
C ASP A 13 20.23 -1.12 5.41
N LYS A 14 18.95 -1.27 5.78
CA LYS A 14 17.82 -1.42 4.82
C LYS A 14 16.73 -0.35 4.98
N ASN A 15 17.06 0.78 5.63
CA ASN A 15 16.10 1.84 5.93
C ASN A 15 16.28 3.12 5.09
N SER A 16 17.37 3.24 4.32
CA SER A 16 17.63 4.37 3.40
C SER A 16 16.92 4.21 2.05
N ASP A 17 16.88 2.98 1.51
CA ASP A 17 16.39 2.71 0.15
C ASP A 17 14.88 2.90 -0.02
N TRP A 18 14.06 2.56 0.99
CA TRP A 18 12.60 2.66 0.84
C TRP A 18 12.08 4.09 0.75
N LYS A 19 12.75 5.06 1.40
CA LYS A 19 12.37 6.48 1.32
C LYS A 19 12.69 7.05 -0.05
N GLU A 20 13.81 6.66 -0.63
CA GLU A 20 14.20 7.02 -2.00
C GLU A 20 13.24 6.39 -3.02
N GLY A 21 12.91 5.11 -2.84
CA GLY A 21 11.88 4.43 -3.61
C GLY A 21 10.53 5.14 -3.54
N LEU A 22 10.07 5.49 -2.35
CA LEU A 22 8.83 6.24 -2.14
C LEU A 22 8.88 7.63 -2.79
N ALA A 23 10.00 8.35 -2.69
CA ALA A 23 10.16 9.64 -3.33
C ALA A 23 10.08 9.55 -4.86
N ARG A 24 10.68 8.51 -5.44
CA ARG A 24 10.56 8.21 -6.88
C ARG A 24 9.12 7.91 -7.28
N GLU A 25 8.43 7.02 -6.56
CA GLU A 25 7.02 6.68 -6.84
C GLU A 25 6.11 7.90 -6.76
N ARG A 26 6.31 8.78 -5.77
CA ARG A 26 5.57 10.05 -5.65
C ARG A 26 5.80 10.94 -6.86
N LYS A 27 7.07 11.13 -7.27
CA LYS A 27 7.41 11.93 -8.46
C LYS A 27 6.81 11.35 -9.74
N GLU A 28 6.85 10.03 -9.92
CA GLU A 28 6.23 9.35 -11.06
C GLU A 28 4.70 9.54 -11.07
N LYS A 29 4.06 9.44 -9.91
CA LYS A 29 2.62 9.68 -9.76
C LYS A 29 2.24 11.13 -10.05
N ASP A 30 2.99 12.10 -9.53
CA ASP A 30 2.79 13.52 -9.84
C ASP A 30 2.93 13.79 -11.34
N ASN A 31 3.96 13.25 -11.99
CA ASN A 31 4.15 13.38 -13.43
C ASN A 31 2.97 12.76 -14.21
N SER A 32 2.48 11.59 -13.77
CA SER A 32 1.32 10.94 -14.38
C SER A 32 0.08 11.82 -14.28
N PHE A 33 -0.19 12.41 -13.11
CA PHE A 33 -1.32 13.32 -12.90
C PHE A 33 -1.18 14.62 -13.69
N ALA A 34 0.04 15.14 -13.85
CA ALA A 34 0.30 16.36 -14.60
C ALA A 34 0.17 16.17 -16.13
N MET A 35 0.67 15.05 -16.67
CA MET A 35 0.96 14.94 -18.11
C MET A 35 0.22 13.80 -18.82
N HIS A 36 -0.16 12.72 -18.11
CA HIS A 36 -0.67 11.53 -18.79
C HIS A 36 -2.07 11.76 -19.39
N ARG A 37 -2.36 11.13 -20.53
CA ARG A 37 -3.66 11.25 -21.20
C ARG A 37 -4.80 10.76 -20.29
N GLN A 38 -4.56 9.69 -19.55
CA GLN A 38 -5.51 9.10 -18.59
C GLN A 38 -5.44 9.75 -17.20
N SER A 39 -4.78 10.91 -17.06
CA SER A 39 -4.81 11.62 -15.78
C SER A 39 -6.26 11.98 -15.39
N PRO A 40 -6.63 11.79 -14.12
CA PRO A 40 -7.95 12.17 -13.62
C PRO A 40 -8.14 13.68 -13.51
N ILE A 41 -7.06 14.48 -13.59
CA ILE A 41 -7.16 15.95 -13.55
C ILE A 41 -7.66 16.47 -14.90
N PRO A 42 -8.70 17.32 -14.93
CA PRO A 42 -9.20 17.92 -16.17
C PRO A 42 -8.10 18.69 -16.92
N PRO A 43 -8.03 18.64 -18.26
CA PRO A 43 -6.96 19.29 -19.02
C PRO A 43 -6.75 20.79 -18.71
N GLY A 44 -7.84 21.53 -18.47
CA GLY A 44 -7.77 22.97 -18.13
C GLY A 44 -7.19 23.27 -16.75
N GLU A 45 -7.13 22.28 -15.86
CA GLU A 45 -6.58 22.41 -14.51
C GLU A 45 -5.13 21.90 -14.39
N ARG A 46 -4.69 21.04 -15.32
CA ARG A 46 -3.34 20.46 -15.32
C ARG A 46 -2.23 21.50 -15.31
N ALA A 47 -2.41 22.64 -15.99
CA ALA A 47 -1.44 23.73 -16.01
C ALA A 47 -1.20 24.37 -14.62
N LYS A 48 -2.15 24.23 -13.69
CA LYS A 48 -2.07 24.76 -12.31
C LYS A 48 -1.66 23.69 -11.30
N PHE A 49 -1.57 22.42 -11.71
CA PHE A 49 -1.25 21.31 -10.83
C PHE A 49 0.22 21.35 -10.42
N LYS A 50 0.49 21.31 -9.10
CA LYS A 50 1.84 21.44 -8.52
C LYS A 50 2.37 20.15 -7.90
N GLY A 51 1.62 19.05 -8.01
CA GLY A 51 1.85 17.81 -7.28
C GLY A 51 0.72 17.50 -6.31
N LEU A 52 0.62 16.24 -5.90
CA LEU A 52 -0.30 15.79 -4.86
C LEU A 52 0.20 16.19 -3.48
N GLU A 53 -0.73 16.35 -2.54
CA GLU A 53 -0.39 16.54 -1.14
C GLU A 53 -0.08 15.18 -0.50
N TYR A 54 1.13 15.04 0.04
CA TYR A 54 1.59 13.80 0.65
C TYR A 54 1.91 14.01 2.14
N TYR A 55 1.51 13.05 2.97
CA TYR A 55 2.02 12.95 4.33
C TYR A 55 3.55 12.70 4.34
N PRO A 56 4.28 13.21 5.36
CA PRO A 56 5.68 12.87 5.55
C PRO A 56 5.86 11.35 5.66
N PRO A 57 6.93 10.77 5.07
CA PRO A 57 7.23 9.35 5.25
C PRO A 57 7.41 9.01 6.73
N ASN A 58 6.58 8.10 7.24
CA ASN A 58 6.64 7.63 8.62
C ASN A 58 6.85 6.12 8.65
N ALA A 59 7.95 5.67 9.27
CA ALA A 59 8.31 4.26 9.37
C ALA A 59 7.37 3.47 10.29
N ASP A 60 6.70 4.13 11.24
CA ASP A 60 5.76 3.49 12.16
C ASP A 60 4.50 2.94 11.44
N TYR A 61 4.27 3.40 10.20
CA TYR A 61 3.20 2.94 9.32
C TYR A 61 3.71 2.03 8.18
N ARG A 62 4.96 1.57 8.24
CA ARG A 62 5.52 0.60 7.30
C ARG A 62 5.60 -0.77 7.96
N PHE A 63 4.82 -1.72 7.45
CA PHE A 63 4.74 -3.05 8.01
C PHE A 63 5.24 -4.11 7.03
N GLU A 64 5.88 -5.16 7.56
CA GLU A 64 6.07 -6.44 6.90
C GLU A 64 5.24 -7.45 7.67
N LEU A 65 4.16 -7.94 7.05
CA LEU A 65 3.12 -8.73 7.69
C LEU A 65 2.96 -10.07 6.98
N GLU A 66 2.62 -11.09 7.76
CA GLU A 66 2.17 -12.37 7.22
C GLU A 66 0.75 -12.23 6.64
N LEU A 67 0.52 -12.86 5.49
CA LEU A 67 -0.79 -12.95 4.87
C LEU A 67 -1.53 -14.18 5.39
N HIS A 68 -2.62 -13.99 6.12
CA HIS A 68 -3.44 -15.09 6.61
C HIS A 68 -4.58 -15.37 5.63
N GLU A 69 -4.42 -16.39 4.79
CA GLU A 69 -5.44 -16.78 3.82
C GLU A 69 -6.69 -17.36 4.49
N HIS A 70 -7.87 -16.97 3.98
CA HIS A 70 -9.13 -17.51 4.45
C HIS A 70 -9.38 -18.91 3.88
N GLY A 71 -9.79 -19.83 4.75
CA GLY A 71 -10.21 -21.18 4.34
C GLY A 71 -11.49 -21.17 3.50
N ASP A 72 -12.41 -20.23 3.79
CA ASP A 72 -13.62 -19.98 3.01
C ASP A 72 -13.56 -18.59 2.35
N LYS A 73 -13.59 -18.55 1.01
CA LYS A 73 -13.45 -17.33 0.22
C LYS A 73 -14.83 -16.82 -0.18
N LYS A 74 -15.16 -15.63 0.30
CA LYS A 74 -16.48 -15.02 0.08
C LYS A 74 -16.44 -14.03 -1.08
N LEU A 75 -17.45 -14.07 -1.93
CA LEU A 75 -17.67 -13.07 -2.97
C LEU A 75 -18.15 -11.76 -2.31
N LEU A 76 -17.55 -10.65 -2.73
CA LEU A 76 -17.90 -9.29 -2.37
C LEU A 76 -18.11 -8.50 -3.65
N GLN A 77 -19.26 -7.85 -3.79
CA GLN A 77 -19.54 -6.96 -4.89
C GLN A 77 -19.26 -5.52 -4.44
N ILE A 78 -18.41 -4.81 -5.19
CA ILE A 78 -18.08 -3.41 -4.94
C ILE A 78 -18.59 -2.60 -6.12
N GLU A 79 -19.44 -1.62 -5.83
CA GLU A 79 -19.87 -0.61 -6.81
C GLU A 79 -18.91 0.59 -6.74
N ASP A 80 -18.34 0.96 -7.88
CA ASP A 80 -17.54 2.19 -7.97
C ASP A 80 -18.44 3.44 -8.09
N THR A 81 -17.85 4.63 -7.94
CA THR A 81 -18.59 5.90 -8.05
C THR A 81 -19.20 6.15 -9.43
N GLY A 82 -18.83 5.36 -10.44
CA GLY A 82 -19.41 5.39 -11.78
C GLY A 82 -20.55 4.40 -11.98
N GLY A 83 -20.94 3.65 -10.94
CA GLY A 83 -22.00 2.64 -10.98
C GLY A 83 -21.57 1.29 -11.54
N ASN A 84 -20.27 1.05 -11.77
CA ASN A 84 -19.79 -0.26 -12.21
C ASN A 84 -19.66 -1.18 -11.01
N ILE A 85 -20.29 -2.35 -11.09
CA ILE A 85 -20.16 -3.39 -10.08
C ILE A 85 -19.00 -4.31 -10.45
N ARG A 86 -18.11 -4.57 -9.49
CA ARG A 86 -16.99 -5.50 -9.62
C ARG A 86 -17.06 -6.56 -8.55
N ASP A 87 -16.83 -7.79 -8.96
CA ASP A 87 -16.75 -8.93 -8.05
C ASP A 87 -15.31 -9.09 -7.54
N PHE A 88 -15.20 -9.30 -6.23
CA PHE A 88 -13.96 -9.57 -5.53
C PHE A 88 -14.13 -10.78 -4.62
N LEU A 89 -13.08 -11.59 -4.48
CA LEU A 89 -13.00 -12.64 -3.49
C LEU A 89 -12.26 -12.11 -2.27
N ARG A 90 -12.89 -12.18 -1.10
CA ARG A 90 -12.23 -11.93 0.19
C ARG A 90 -11.24 -13.07 0.43
N TRP A 91 -9.99 -12.82 0.08
CA TRP A 91 -8.96 -13.84 -0.07
C TRP A 91 -8.26 -14.13 1.25
N ALA A 92 -7.84 -13.09 1.95
CA ALA A 92 -6.98 -13.19 3.11
C ALA A 92 -7.11 -11.95 4.01
N GLU A 93 -6.35 -11.91 5.08
CA GLU A 93 -6.21 -10.73 5.92
C GLU A 93 -4.79 -10.56 6.46
N PHE A 94 -4.44 -9.30 6.73
CA PHE A 94 -3.28 -8.91 7.51
C PHE A 94 -3.74 -8.49 8.91
N ARG A 95 -2.97 -8.86 9.92
CA ARG A 95 -3.21 -8.49 11.33
C ARG A 95 -2.00 -7.74 11.85
N PHE A 96 -2.23 -6.55 12.40
CA PHE A 96 -1.16 -5.66 12.84
C PHE A 96 -1.68 -4.67 13.88
N LYS A 97 -0.77 -3.88 14.43
CA LYS A 97 -1.09 -2.91 15.48
C LYS A 97 -0.68 -1.51 15.07
N VAL A 98 -1.56 -0.54 15.31
CA VAL A 98 -1.25 0.89 15.17
C VAL A 98 -1.35 1.53 16.55
N GLY A 99 -0.21 1.90 17.12
CA GLY A 99 -0.14 2.34 18.52
C GLY A 99 -0.65 1.24 19.47
N ASN A 100 -1.78 1.49 20.12
CA ASN A 100 -2.41 0.55 21.06
C ASN A 100 -3.58 -0.23 20.47
N GLU A 101 -3.93 0.00 19.21
CA GLU A 101 -5.11 -0.60 18.57
C GLU A 101 -4.73 -1.77 17.68
N GLU A 102 -5.38 -2.91 17.90
CA GLU A 102 -5.30 -4.08 17.02
C GLU A 102 -6.14 -3.81 15.76
N CYS A 103 -5.53 -4.00 14.59
CA CYS A 103 -6.12 -3.72 13.30
C CYS A 103 -6.09 -4.98 12.43
N THR A 104 -7.15 -5.16 11.63
CA THR A 104 -7.23 -6.21 10.62
C THR A 104 -7.53 -5.56 9.27
N LEU A 105 -6.70 -5.82 8.27
CA LEU A 105 -6.90 -5.36 6.90
C LEU A 105 -7.23 -6.54 6.01
N GLN A 106 -8.37 -6.49 5.34
CA GLN A 106 -8.78 -7.54 4.41
C GLN A 106 -8.11 -7.36 3.05
N ALA A 107 -7.68 -8.48 2.47
CA ALA A 107 -7.11 -8.53 1.15
C ALA A 107 -8.04 -9.28 0.21
N TYR A 108 -8.24 -8.71 -0.98
CA TYR A 108 -9.19 -9.17 -1.97
C TYR A 108 -8.49 -9.50 -3.30
N LYS A 109 -9.09 -10.38 -4.11
CA LYS A 109 -8.67 -10.64 -5.48
C LYS A 109 -9.85 -10.51 -6.44
N SER A 110 -9.63 -9.87 -7.59
CA SER A 110 -10.58 -9.87 -8.71
C SER A 110 -10.62 -11.21 -9.44
N ASP A 111 -9.48 -11.90 -9.53
CA ASP A 111 -9.35 -13.26 -10.06
C ASP A 111 -8.44 -14.09 -9.14
N PRO A 112 -8.82 -15.34 -8.76
CA PRO A 112 -7.97 -16.22 -7.96
C PRO A 112 -6.54 -16.40 -8.47
N ARG A 113 -6.35 -16.31 -9.79
CA ARG A 113 -5.07 -16.53 -10.49
C ARG A 113 -4.15 -15.32 -10.45
N GLU A 114 -4.68 -14.14 -10.11
CA GLU A 114 -3.87 -12.93 -9.99
C GLU A 114 -3.05 -12.97 -8.69
N GLU A 115 -1.81 -12.48 -8.77
CA GLU A 115 -0.95 -12.32 -7.59
C GLU A 115 -1.26 -11.03 -6.82
N ARG A 116 -1.77 -10.01 -7.53
CA ARG A 116 -2.06 -8.70 -6.93
C ARG A 116 -3.25 -8.81 -5.99
N LEU A 117 -3.06 -8.28 -4.78
CA LEU A 117 -4.12 -8.08 -3.80
C LEU A 117 -4.66 -6.66 -3.90
N PHE A 118 -5.97 -6.52 -3.73
CA PHE A 118 -6.65 -5.26 -3.48
C PHE A 118 -6.90 -5.14 -1.97
N ILE A 119 -6.56 -4.00 -1.36
CA ILE A 119 -6.74 -3.71 0.07
C ILE A 119 -7.49 -2.40 0.27
#